data_AF-A0A7Y3XPX2-F1
#
_entry.id   AF-A0A7Y3XPX2-F1
#
_cell.length_a   1.000
_cell.length_b   1.000
_cell.length_c   1.000
_cell.angle_alpha   90.00
_cell.angle_beta   90.00
_cell.angle_gamma   90.00
#
_symmetry.space_group_name_H-M   'P 1'
#
loop_
_entity.id
_entity.type
_entity.pdbx_description
1 polymer ?
#
loop_
_entity_poly.entity_id
_entity_poly.type
_entity_poly.pdbx_seq_one_letter_code
_entity_poly.pdbx_strand_id
1 'polypeptide(L)'
;MASDSHFLRFSLFHRFSHFLVIISFFGLVLTGMPLVFKDYGWAHWLYGVMGGYPTAGIIHRICALITFFAAFLHFAYLSVQTLIKKDRGIFWGPDSLLIQPKDLLNILGDVLWFFRLGSRPNYDRWIYWEKMEYLSLMWGTFVMATTGFVLWFPVQATSFVPANLANYIDLPSLALVGHRYEALLAAGFIFTIHFFHTHLLPENMPVDEAMFTGRISEEHMAHERGVYYERLKESGELEALKVRPSGCAGSLVSKIMGLPFLVVGLLIVGFMLASLICSLFTLIC
;
A
#
# COMPACT_ATOMS: atom_id res chain seq x y z
N MET A 1 23.99 4.17 24.97
CA MET A 1 24.38 5.27 24.07
C MET A 1 23.70 5.00 22.75
N ALA A 2 22.73 5.80 22.34
CA ALA A 2 22.14 5.67 21.02
C ALA A 2 23.27 5.83 20.00
N SER A 3 23.48 4.84 19.13
CA SER A 3 24.49 4.97 18.10
C SER A 3 24.01 5.98 17.06
N ASP A 4 24.83 6.96 16.72
CA ASP A 4 24.52 7.96 15.68
C ASP A 4 24.46 7.35 14.26
N SER A 5 24.76 6.05 14.12
CA SER A 5 24.77 5.35 12.84
C SER A 5 23.37 5.26 12.25
N HIS A 6 23.28 5.53 10.94
CA HIS A 6 22.09 5.31 10.16
C HIS A 6 22.40 4.41 8.98
N PHE A 7 21.42 3.64 8.54
CA PHE A 7 21.53 2.70 7.43
C PHE A 7 20.55 3.02 6.32
N LEU A 8 20.93 2.69 5.08
CA LEU A 8 20.05 2.80 3.92
C LEU A 8 19.02 1.66 3.95
N ARG A 9 17.76 2.00 4.22
CA ARG A 9 16.64 1.06 4.24
C ARG A 9 15.98 0.91 2.86
N PHE A 10 15.80 2.02 2.15
CA PHE A 10 15.14 2.06 0.84
C PHE A 10 15.96 2.84 -0.18
N SER A 11 16.13 2.23 -1.36
CA SER A 11 16.79 2.86 -2.51
C SER A 11 15.93 3.97 -3.10
N LEU A 12 16.56 4.90 -3.84
CA LEU A 12 15.85 5.96 -4.54
C LEU A 12 14.73 5.46 -5.46
N PHE A 13 14.97 4.33 -6.14
CA PHE A 13 13.99 3.69 -7.01
C PHE A 13 12.72 3.29 -6.23
N HIS A 14 12.86 2.59 -5.10
CA HIS A 14 11.70 2.16 -4.31
C HIS A 14 10.92 3.35 -3.76
N ARG A 15 11.61 4.39 -3.28
CA ARG A 15 10.96 5.60 -2.76
C ARG A 15 10.23 6.38 -3.85
N PHE A 16 10.81 6.48 -5.05
CA PHE A 16 10.17 7.13 -6.19
C PHE A 16 8.92 6.36 -6.64
N SER A 17 9.02 5.04 -6.78
CA SER A 17 7.87 4.19 -7.11
C SER A 17 6.76 4.30 -6.05
N HIS A 18 7.13 4.33 -4.77
CA HIS A 18 6.18 4.53 -3.68
C HIS A 18 5.51 5.91 -3.74
N PHE A 19 6.26 6.96 -4.04
CA PHE A 19 5.69 8.30 -4.23
C PHE A 19 4.66 8.34 -5.37
N LEU A 20 4.94 7.69 -6.50
CA LEU A 20 3.97 7.57 -7.59
C LEU A 20 2.69 6.88 -7.12
N VAL A 21 2.83 5.78 -6.36
CA VAL A 21 1.70 5.04 -5.79
C VAL A 21 0.90 5.90 -4.81
N ILE A 22 1.53 6.67 -3.91
CA ILE A 22 0.81 7.57 -2.99
C ILE A 22 -0.06 8.54 -3.78
N ILE A 23 0.54 9.28 -4.72
CA ILE A 23 -0.18 10.33 -5.46
C ILE A 23 -1.32 9.73 -6.29
N SER A 24 -1.06 8.63 -6.99
CA SER A 24 -2.08 8.01 -7.84
C SER A 24 -3.18 7.34 -7.02
N PHE A 25 -2.85 6.64 -5.94
CA PHE A 25 -3.82 5.98 -5.07
C PHE A 25 -4.77 7.00 -4.43
N PHE A 26 -4.24 8.09 -3.87
CA PHE A 26 -5.08 9.16 -3.33
C PHE A 26 -5.99 9.76 -4.41
N GLY A 27 -5.47 10.05 -5.60
CA GLY A 27 -6.30 10.56 -6.70
C GLY A 27 -7.40 9.58 -7.11
N LEU A 28 -7.12 8.29 -7.19
CA LEU A 28 -8.10 7.24 -7.48
C LEU A 28 -9.19 7.16 -6.41
N VAL A 29 -8.82 7.19 -5.13
CA VAL A 29 -9.76 7.10 -4.02
C VAL A 29 -10.61 8.37 -3.91
N LEU A 30 -10.00 9.56 -4.02
CA LEU A 30 -10.72 10.84 -3.94
C LEU A 30 -11.71 11.03 -5.10
N THR A 31 -11.41 10.48 -6.27
CA THR A 31 -12.33 10.53 -7.43
C THR A 31 -13.35 9.39 -7.43
N GLY A 32 -12.99 8.22 -6.90
CA GLY A 32 -13.83 7.00 -6.94
C GLY A 32 -14.78 6.85 -5.76
N MET A 33 -14.37 7.16 -4.53
CA MET A 33 -15.22 6.99 -3.34
C MET A 33 -16.49 7.83 -3.39
N PRO A 34 -16.49 9.07 -3.90
CA PRO A 34 -17.74 9.84 -4.00
C PRO A 34 -18.78 9.22 -4.96
N LEU A 35 -18.37 8.40 -5.94
CA LEU A 35 -19.30 7.63 -6.78
C LEU A 35 -19.97 6.51 -5.98
N VAL A 36 -19.22 5.89 -5.06
CA VAL A 36 -19.73 4.83 -4.19
C VAL A 36 -20.70 5.39 -3.15
N PHE A 37 -20.38 6.54 -2.56
CA PHE A 37 -21.16 7.19 -1.51
C PHE A 37 -21.96 8.39 -2.03
N LYS A 38 -22.48 8.28 -3.26
CA LYS A 38 -23.17 9.36 -3.97
C LYS A 38 -24.35 9.99 -3.24
N ASP A 39 -24.91 9.31 -2.24
CA ASP A 39 -26.09 9.77 -1.49
C ASP A 39 -25.69 10.61 -0.25
N TYR A 40 -24.39 10.82 -0.02
CA TYR A 40 -23.86 11.55 1.14
C TYR A 40 -23.31 12.93 0.76
N GLY A 41 -23.57 13.93 1.60
CA GLY A 41 -23.17 15.33 1.34
C GLY A 41 -21.67 15.55 1.12
N TRP A 42 -20.81 14.80 1.82
CA TRP A 42 -19.36 14.89 1.65
C TRP A 42 -18.91 14.44 0.24
N ALA A 43 -19.59 13.47 -0.36
CA ALA A 43 -19.29 12.99 -1.71
C ALA A 43 -19.64 14.07 -2.75
N HIS A 44 -20.81 14.71 -2.60
CA HIS A 44 -21.19 15.85 -3.43
C HIS A 44 -20.23 17.03 -3.28
N TRP A 45 -19.83 17.35 -2.06
CA TRP A 45 -18.86 18.42 -1.80
C TRP A 45 -17.52 18.14 -2.49
N LEU A 46 -17.00 16.91 -2.39
CA LEU A 46 -15.73 16.54 -3.01
C LEU A 46 -15.80 16.62 -4.54
N TYR A 47 -16.90 16.19 -5.15
CA TYR A 47 -17.12 16.41 -6.59
C TYR A 47 -17.24 17.89 -6.96
N GLY A 48 -17.88 18.71 -6.13
CA GLY A 48 -17.92 20.16 -6.34
C GLY A 48 -16.52 20.77 -6.40
N VAL A 49 -15.64 20.40 -5.46
CA VAL A 49 -14.24 20.86 -5.40
C VAL A 49 -13.44 20.39 -6.61
N MET A 50 -13.68 19.18 -7.12
CA MET A 50 -12.98 18.64 -8.29
C MET A 50 -13.51 19.16 -9.64
N GLY A 51 -14.55 20.00 -9.67
CA GLY A 51 -15.14 20.50 -10.92
C GLY A 51 -16.14 19.53 -11.57
N GLY A 52 -16.79 18.69 -10.77
CA GLY A 52 -17.89 17.79 -11.17
C GLY A 52 -17.45 16.41 -11.66
N TYR A 53 -18.44 15.56 -11.94
CA TYR A 53 -18.26 14.17 -12.37
C TYR A 53 -17.33 14.01 -13.60
N PRO A 54 -17.45 14.83 -14.68
CA PRO A 54 -16.61 14.65 -15.86
C PRO A 54 -15.13 14.86 -15.56
N THR A 55 -14.81 15.92 -14.80
CA THR A 55 -13.44 16.27 -14.41
C THR A 55 -12.86 15.21 -13.49
N ALA A 56 -13.63 14.75 -12.49
CA ALA A 56 -13.21 13.67 -11.60
C ALA A 56 -12.91 12.37 -12.38
N GLY A 57 -13.71 12.04 -13.41
CA GLY A 57 -13.43 10.89 -14.27
C GLY A 57 -12.14 11.02 -15.08
N ILE A 58 -11.78 12.24 -15.53
CA ILE A 58 -10.49 12.48 -16.19
C ILE A 58 -9.33 12.31 -15.21
N ILE A 59 -9.43 12.91 -14.02
CA ILE A 59 -8.43 12.77 -12.95
C ILE A 59 -8.25 11.29 -12.60
N HIS A 60 -9.34 10.55 -12.43
CA HIS A 60 -9.32 9.12 -12.11
C HIS A 60 -8.51 8.32 -13.14
N ARG A 61 -8.74 8.56 -14.44
CA ARG A 61 -8.02 7.89 -15.52
C ARG A 61 -6.53 8.28 -15.58
N ILE A 62 -6.20 9.54 -15.32
CA ILE A 62 -4.79 9.98 -15.24
C ILE A 62 -4.09 9.27 -14.08
N CYS A 63 -4.71 9.23 -12.90
CA CYS A 63 -4.16 8.51 -11.75
C CYS A 63 -4.04 7.00 -12.02
N ALA A 64 -5.01 6.39 -12.71
CA ALA A 64 -4.92 4.98 -13.13
C ALA A 64 -3.68 4.73 -14.01
N LEU A 65 -3.39 5.61 -14.98
CA LEU A 65 -2.19 5.50 -15.82
C LEU A 65 -0.90 5.64 -15.00
N ILE A 66 -0.86 6.52 -14.00
CA ILE A 66 0.30 6.64 -13.09
C ILE A 66 0.48 5.35 -12.28
N THR A 67 -0.60 4.77 -11.77
CA THR A 67 -0.55 3.47 -11.08
C THR A 67 -0.06 2.36 -11.99
N PHE A 68 -0.54 2.29 -13.25
CA PHE A 68 -0.05 1.31 -14.22
C PHE A 68 1.42 1.49 -14.54
N PHE A 69 1.88 2.73 -14.63
CA PHE A 69 3.30 3.03 -14.81
C PHE A 69 4.13 2.59 -13.60
N ALA A 70 3.68 2.88 -12.37
CA ALA A 70 4.36 2.42 -11.15
C ALA A 70 4.41 0.89 -11.04
N ALA A 71 3.30 0.21 -11.36
CA ALA A 71 3.24 -1.25 -11.42
C ALA A 71 4.19 -1.80 -12.49
N PHE A 72 4.23 -1.19 -13.67
CA PHE A 72 5.16 -1.56 -14.74
C PHE A 72 6.62 -1.41 -14.29
N LEU A 73 6.99 -0.29 -13.66
CA LEU A 73 8.35 -0.09 -13.11
C LEU A 73 8.70 -1.21 -12.11
N HIS A 74 7.75 -1.57 -11.24
CA HIS A 74 7.95 -2.63 -10.26
C HIS A 74 8.15 -4.01 -10.91
N PHE A 75 7.29 -4.40 -11.86
CA PHE A 75 7.44 -5.67 -12.57
C PHE A 75 8.70 -5.71 -13.45
N ALA A 76 9.09 -4.58 -14.04
CA ALA A 76 10.36 -4.47 -14.76
C ALA A 76 11.55 -4.67 -13.81
N TYR A 77 11.52 -4.06 -12.62
CA TYR A 77 12.52 -4.28 -11.58
C TYR A 77 12.62 -5.75 -11.17
N LEU A 78 11.48 -6.40 -10.88
CA LEU A 78 11.46 -7.84 -10.56
C LEU A 78 12.04 -8.67 -11.70
N SER A 79 11.65 -8.38 -12.95
CA SER A 79 12.15 -9.09 -14.14
C SER A 79 13.66 -8.95 -14.29
N VAL A 80 14.22 -7.77 -14.07
CA VAL A 80 15.67 -7.53 -14.08
C VAL A 80 16.38 -8.32 -12.98
N GLN A 81 15.86 -8.29 -11.75
CA GLN A 81 16.43 -9.03 -10.63
C GLN A 81 16.43 -10.54 -10.90
N THR A 82 15.33 -11.09 -11.42
CA THR A 82 15.18 -12.53 -11.68
C THR A 82 15.93 -13.00 -12.93
N LEU A 83 15.75 -12.32 -14.06
CA LEU A 83 16.21 -12.83 -15.36
C LEU A 83 17.64 -12.40 -15.67
N ILE A 84 18.03 -11.19 -15.27
CA ILE A 84 19.36 -10.65 -15.55
C ILE A 84 20.32 -10.92 -14.39
N LYS A 85 19.95 -10.51 -13.17
CA LYS A 85 20.81 -10.70 -12.00
C LYS A 85 20.75 -12.10 -11.39
N LYS A 86 19.78 -12.92 -11.84
CA LYS A 86 19.56 -14.30 -11.34
C LYS A 86 19.37 -14.37 -9.82
N ASP A 87 18.89 -13.28 -9.22
CA ASP A 87 18.60 -13.20 -7.81
C ASP A 87 17.27 -13.91 -7.53
N ARG A 88 17.38 -15.20 -7.17
CA ARG A 88 16.22 -16.00 -6.76
C ARG A 88 15.78 -15.71 -5.32
N GLY A 89 16.59 -14.98 -4.55
CA GLY A 89 16.31 -14.60 -3.16
C GLY A 89 15.07 -13.70 -3.02
N ILE A 90 14.70 -12.99 -4.08
CA ILE A 90 13.52 -12.11 -4.11
C ILE A 90 12.19 -12.86 -4.00
N PHE A 91 12.15 -14.15 -4.35
CA PHE A 91 10.94 -14.98 -4.26
C PHE A 91 11.01 -16.00 -3.12
N TRP A 92 12.21 -16.41 -2.73
CA TRP A 92 12.39 -17.40 -1.67
C TRP A 92 13.55 -17.04 -0.75
N GLY A 93 13.33 -17.12 0.56
CA GLY A 93 14.31 -16.76 1.57
C GLY A 93 13.99 -15.44 2.27
N PRO A 94 14.95 -14.87 3.01
CA PRO A 94 14.67 -13.82 3.96
C PRO A 94 14.50 -12.42 3.33
N ASP A 95 15.00 -12.22 2.12
CA ASP A 95 14.80 -11.00 1.34
C ASP A 95 13.49 -11.01 0.52
N SER A 96 12.77 -12.14 0.52
CA SER A 96 11.53 -12.31 -0.22
C SER A 96 10.38 -11.53 0.42
N LEU A 97 9.61 -10.85 -0.43
CA LEU A 97 8.33 -10.25 -0.08
C LEU A 97 7.15 -11.24 -0.19
N LEU A 98 7.40 -12.47 -0.65
CA LEU A 98 6.41 -13.55 -0.63
C LEU A 98 6.37 -14.21 0.74
N ILE A 99 5.19 -14.70 1.13
CA ILE A 99 5.02 -15.47 2.37
C ILE A 99 5.87 -16.75 2.33
N GLN A 100 6.64 -16.95 3.39
CA GLN A 100 7.54 -18.07 3.64
C GLN A 100 7.01 -18.93 4.80
N PRO A 101 7.40 -20.21 4.91
CA PRO A 101 7.00 -21.05 6.05
C PRO A 101 7.37 -20.44 7.43
N LYS A 102 8.49 -19.72 7.53
CA LYS A 102 8.90 -19.01 8.75
C LYS A 102 7.90 -17.93 9.17
N ASP A 103 7.19 -17.31 8.22
CA ASP A 103 6.20 -16.27 8.53
C ASP A 103 5.02 -16.85 9.32
N LEU A 104 4.64 -18.12 9.09
CA LEU A 104 3.63 -18.81 9.89
C LEU A 104 4.09 -19.04 11.33
N LEU A 105 5.37 -19.39 11.52
CA LEU A 105 5.96 -19.52 12.86
C LEU A 105 6.02 -18.17 13.57
N ASN A 106 6.30 -17.10 12.84
CA ASN A 106 6.30 -15.73 13.36
C ASN A 106 4.88 -15.32 13.81
N ILE A 107 3.85 -15.60 13.01
CA ILE A 107 2.45 -15.34 13.38
C ILE A 107 2.09 -16.09 14.67
N LEU A 108 2.42 -17.38 14.75
CA LEU A 108 2.18 -18.17 15.96
C LEU A 108 2.95 -17.61 17.17
N GLY A 109 4.20 -17.19 16.95
CA GLY A 109 5.02 -16.57 17.98
C GLY A 109 4.44 -15.26 18.50
N ASP A 110 3.92 -14.40 17.63
CA ASP A 110 3.23 -13.17 18.01
C ASP A 110 1.95 -13.45 18.79
N VAL A 111 1.17 -14.45 18.38
CA VAL A 111 -0.03 -14.89 19.12
C VAL A 111 0.35 -15.39 20.52
N LEU A 112 1.38 -16.22 20.63
CA LEU A 112 1.86 -16.70 21.93
C LEU A 112 2.39 -15.56 22.80
N TRP A 113 3.15 -14.64 22.22
CA TRP A 113 3.67 -13.46 22.91
C TRP A 113 2.52 -12.55 23.40
N PHE A 114 1.47 -12.36 22.59
CA PHE A 114 0.29 -11.58 22.96
C PHE A 114 -0.40 -12.17 24.20
N PHE A 115 -0.50 -13.50 24.29
CA PHE A 115 -1.00 -14.21 25.48
C PHE A 115 0.04 -14.38 26.60
N ARG A 116 1.23 -13.78 26.46
CA ARG A 116 2.37 -13.87 27.40
C ARG A 116 2.89 -15.30 27.60
N LEU A 117 2.69 -16.17 26.62
CA LEU A 117 3.10 -17.57 26.60
C LEU A 117 4.44 -17.80 25.88
N GLY A 118 5.05 -16.75 25.33
CA GLY A 118 6.32 -16.82 24.62
C GLY A 118 7.01 -15.46 24.52
N SER A 119 8.24 -15.46 24.02
CA SER A 119 8.98 -14.23 23.69
C SER A 119 8.48 -13.63 22.37
N ARG A 120 8.55 -12.29 22.24
CA ARG A 120 8.27 -11.62 20.97
C ARG A 120 9.19 -12.17 19.87
N PRO A 121 8.67 -12.55 18.70
CA PRO A 121 9.50 -12.93 17.56
C PRO A 121 10.42 -11.79 17.13
N ASN A 122 11.63 -12.12 16.72
CA ASN A 122 12.52 -11.19 16.05
C ASN A 122 12.38 -11.34 14.54
N TYR A 123 12.28 -10.21 13.84
CA TYR A 123 12.00 -10.18 12.42
C TYR A 123 13.26 -10.02 11.57
N ASP A 124 13.14 -10.52 10.35
CA ASP A 124 14.13 -10.35 9.29
C ASP A 124 13.84 -9.03 8.53
N ARG A 125 14.34 -8.91 7.29
CA ARG A 125 14.20 -7.69 6.49
C ARG A 125 12.76 -7.24 6.32
N TRP A 126 11.85 -8.21 6.24
CA TRP A 126 10.42 -8.00 6.11
C TRP A 126 9.68 -8.76 7.20
N ILE A 127 8.71 -8.09 7.79
CA ILE A 127 7.79 -8.68 8.74
C ILE A 127 6.61 -9.32 7.98
N TYR A 128 5.96 -10.33 8.55
CA TYR A 128 4.92 -11.08 7.84
C TYR A 128 3.74 -10.19 7.42
N TRP A 129 3.36 -9.19 8.21
CA TRP A 129 2.28 -8.27 7.83
C TRP A 129 2.71 -7.34 6.70
N GLU A 130 3.96 -6.85 6.67
CA GLU A 130 4.48 -6.07 5.53
C GLU A 130 4.41 -6.88 4.23
N LYS A 131 4.69 -8.19 4.28
CA LYS A 131 4.54 -9.10 3.13
C LYS A 131 3.08 -9.27 2.72
N MET A 132 2.17 -9.42 3.68
CA MET A 132 0.73 -9.49 3.42
C MET A 132 0.20 -8.19 2.81
N GLU A 133 0.65 -7.03 3.30
CA GLU A 133 0.32 -5.72 2.74
C GLU A 133 0.82 -5.60 1.29
N TYR A 134 2.05 -6.01 1.01
CA TYR A 134 2.61 -6.05 -0.34
C TYR A 134 1.81 -6.95 -1.29
N LEU A 135 1.45 -8.16 -0.85
CA LEU A 135 0.66 -9.10 -1.67
C LEU A 135 -0.77 -8.61 -1.88
N SER A 136 -1.39 -8.05 -0.84
CA SER A 136 -2.72 -7.43 -0.92
C SER A 136 -2.73 -6.29 -1.93
N LEU A 137 -1.73 -5.40 -1.90
CA LEU A 137 -1.59 -4.33 -2.87
C LEU A 137 -1.40 -4.85 -4.30
N MET A 138 -0.60 -5.92 -4.48
CA MET A 138 -0.37 -6.51 -5.79
C MET A 138 -1.65 -7.14 -6.37
N TRP A 139 -2.38 -7.87 -5.54
CA TRP A 139 -3.69 -8.44 -5.89
C TRP A 139 -4.70 -7.34 -6.23
N GLY A 140 -4.85 -6.35 -5.35
CA GLY A 140 -5.77 -5.25 -5.57
C GLY A 140 -5.43 -4.47 -6.83
N THR A 141 -4.15 -4.22 -7.11
CA THR A 141 -3.71 -3.58 -8.36
C THR A 141 -4.11 -4.40 -9.58
N PHE A 142 -3.96 -5.72 -9.54
CA PHE A 142 -4.36 -6.62 -10.63
C PHE A 142 -5.89 -6.59 -10.87
N VAL A 143 -6.69 -6.71 -9.81
CA VAL A 143 -8.16 -6.66 -9.90
C VAL A 143 -8.62 -5.28 -10.39
N MET A 144 -8.08 -4.20 -9.83
CA MET A 144 -8.42 -2.83 -10.21
C MET A 144 -8.01 -2.53 -11.66
N ALA A 145 -6.85 -3.00 -12.12
CA ALA A 145 -6.42 -2.84 -13.50
C ALA A 145 -7.36 -3.58 -14.46
N THR A 146 -7.60 -4.87 -14.23
CA THR A 146 -8.44 -5.71 -15.11
C THR A 146 -9.87 -5.19 -15.20
N THR A 147 -10.51 -4.94 -14.05
CA THR A 147 -11.87 -4.38 -14.00
C THR A 147 -11.94 -2.95 -14.52
N GLY A 148 -10.94 -2.12 -14.22
CA GLY A 148 -10.85 -0.75 -14.70
C GLY A 148 -10.72 -0.66 -16.22
N PHE A 149 -9.92 -1.54 -16.85
CA PHE A 149 -9.81 -1.63 -18.31
C PHE A 149 -11.14 -2.04 -18.97
N VAL A 150 -11.86 -2.99 -18.38
CA VAL A 150 -13.21 -3.37 -18.84
C VAL A 150 -14.16 -2.17 -18.80
N LEU A 151 -14.13 -1.41 -17.70
CA LEU A 151 -14.98 -0.22 -17.52
C LEU A 151 -14.55 0.97 -18.39
N TRP A 152 -13.28 1.03 -18.77
CA TRP A 152 -12.78 2.06 -19.69
C TRP A 152 -13.24 1.80 -21.13
N PHE A 153 -13.30 0.53 -21.54
CA PHE A 153 -13.70 0.11 -22.89
C PHE A 153 -14.89 -0.87 -22.86
N PRO A 154 -16.07 -0.44 -22.35
CA PRO A 154 -17.17 -1.36 -22.06
C PRO A 154 -17.73 -2.01 -23.32
N VAL A 155 -17.82 -1.27 -24.44
CA VAL A 155 -18.33 -1.80 -25.72
C VAL A 155 -17.41 -2.90 -26.26
N GLN A 156 -16.09 -2.68 -26.21
CA GLN A 156 -15.10 -3.67 -26.62
C GLN A 156 -15.10 -4.87 -25.67
N ALA A 157 -15.21 -4.63 -24.37
CA ALA A 157 -15.28 -5.69 -23.37
C ALA A 157 -16.48 -6.63 -23.60
N THR A 158 -17.66 -6.08 -23.86
CA THR A 158 -18.86 -6.87 -24.17
C THR A 158 -18.70 -7.72 -25.43
N SER A 159 -17.94 -7.23 -26.43
CA SER A 159 -17.70 -7.99 -27.67
C SER A 159 -16.92 -9.30 -27.49
N PHE A 160 -16.19 -9.46 -26.38
CA PHE A 160 -15.51 -10.71 -26.05
C PHE A 160 -16.45 -11.79 -25.51
N VAL A 161 -17.67 -11.44 -25.10
CA VAL A 161 -18.65 -12.39 -24.56
C VAL A 161 -19.39 -13.05 -25.73
N PRO A 162 -19.33 -14.38 -25.88
CA PRO A 162 -20.10 -15.10 -26.90
C PRO A 162 -21.60 -14.82 -26.79
N ALA A 163 -22.30 -14.70 -27.93
CA ALA A 163 -23.72 -14.34 -27.95
C ALA A 163 -24.62 -15.30 -27.15
N ASN A 164 -24.26 -16.59 -27.08
CA ASN A 164 -24.96 -17.59 -26.27
C ASN A 164 -24.79 -17.37 -24.75
N LEU A 165 -23.74 -16.66 -24.33
CA LEU A 165 -23.46 -16.32 -22.94
C LEU A 165 -23.90 -14.89 -22.56
N ALA A 166 -24.11 -14.01 -23.54
CA ALA A 166 -24.43 -12.59 -23.31
C ALA A 166 -25.74 -12.36 -22.53
N ASN A 167 -26.68 -13.31 -22.54
CA ASN A 167 -27.91 -13.24 -21.73
C ASN A 167 -27.68 -13.55 -20.24
N TYR A 168 -26.56 -14.17 -19.89
CA TYR A 168 -26.23 -14.62 -18.54
C TYR A 168 -25.04 -13.88 -17.94
N ILE A 169 -24.13 -13.39 -18.77
CA ILE A 169 -22.87 -12.77 -18.36
C ILE A 169 -22.80 -11.35 -18.92
N ASP A 170 -22.93 -10.38 -18.03
CA ASP A 170 -22.67 -8.97 -18.31
C ASP A 170 -21.30 -8.57 -17.73
N LEU A 171 -20.28 -8.62 -18.59
CA LEU A 171 -18.89 -8.41 -18.19
C LEU A 171 -18.65 -6.99 -17.62
N PRO A 172 -19.15 -5.89 -18.23
CA PRO A 172 -19.12 -4.56 -17.62
C PRO A 172 -19.76 -4.49 -16.24
N SER A 173 -20.92 -5.12 -16.01
CA SER A 173 -21.56 -5.09 -14.69
C SER A 173 -20.77 -5.87 -13.64
N LEU A 174 -20.22 -7.04 -13.99
CA LEU A 174 -19.32 -7.79 -13.11
C LEU A 174 -18.07 -6.97 -12.77
N ALA A 175 -17.48 -6.32 -13.77
CA ALA A 175 -16.34 -5.45 -13.55
C ALA A 175 -16.69 -4.26 -12.66
N LEU A 176 -17.85 -3.63 -12.83
CA LEU A 176 -18.30 -2.53 -11.98
C LEU A 176 -18.42 -2.95 -10.52
N VAL A 177 -19.04 -4.10 -10.27
CA VAL A 177 -19.21 -4.66 -8.92
C VAL A 177 -17.83 -4.98 -8.32
N GLY A 178 -16.99 -5.72 -9.05
CA GLY A 178 -15.65 -6.08 -8.60
C GLY A 178 -14.77 -4.86 -8.32
N HIS A 179 -14.72 -3.90 -9.25
CA HIS A 179 -13.96 -2.66 -9.12
C HIS A 179 -14.41 -1.86 -7.89
N ARG A 180 -15.72 -1.74 -7.67
CA ARG A 180 -16.28 -1.01 -6.53
C ARG A 180 -15.89 -1.64 -5.20
N TYR A 181 -16.08 -2.95 -5.06
CA TYR A 181 -15.79 -3.63 -3.80
C TYR A 181 -14.30 -3.73 -3.52
N GLU A 182 -13.49 -3.98 -4.54
CA GLU A 182 -12.03 -3.96 -4.41
C GLU A 182 -11.53 -2.56 -4.04
N ALA A 183 -12.08 -1.48 -4.64
CA ALA A 183 -11.73 -0.12 -4.27
C ALA A 183 -12.03 0.20 -2.80
N LEU A 184 -13.19 -0.26 -2.29
CA LEU A 184 -13.56 -0.11 -0.88
C LEU A 184 -12.59 -0.87 0.04
N LEU A 185 -12.27 -2.13 -0.31
CA LEU A 185 -11.32 -2.96 0.44
C LEU A 185 -9.93 -2.35 0.44
N ALA A 186 -9.43 -1.91 -0.73
CA ALA A 186 -8.12 -1.29 -0.87
C ALA A 186 -8.02 0.03 -0.10
N ALA A 187 -8.99 0.93 -0.24
CA ALA A 187 -9.02 2.19 0.50
C ALA A 187 -9.12 1.97 2.01
N GLY A 188 -10.01 1.07 2.44
CA GLY A 188 -10.14 0.69 3.85
C GLY A 188 -8.84 0.10 4.41
N PHE A 189 -8.24 -0.86 3.72
CA PHE A 189 -7.02 -1.52 4.16
C PHE A 189 -5.82 -0.56 4.24
N ILE A 190 -5.61 0.28 3.22
CA ILE A 190 -4.49 1.23 3.20
C ILE A 190 -4.65 2.33 4.25
N PHE A 191 -5.84 2.95 4.35
CA PHE A 191 -6.05 4.04 5.30
C PHE A 191 -6.24 3.59 6.74
N THR A 192 -6.43 2.29 6.98
CA THR A 192 -6.40 1.70 8.32
C THR A 192 -5.10 0.94 8.54
N ILE A 193 -5.06 -0.34 8.20
CA ILE A 193 -3.99 -1.28 8.54
C ILE A 193 -2.61 -0.73 8.18
N HIS A 194 -2.40 -0.32 6.93
CA HIS A 194 -1.10 0.19 6.50
C HIS A 194 -0.69 1.47 7.23
N PHE A 195 -1.60 2.43 7.40
CA PHE A 195 -1.34 3.66 8.17
C PHE A 195 -1.07 3.38 9.64
N PHE A 196 -1.79 2.44 10.25
CA PHE A 196 -1.58 2.05 11.64
C PHE A 196 -0.20 1.43 11.85
N HIS A 197 0.15 0.41 11.06
CA HIS A 197 1.44 -0.27 11.18
C HIS A 197 2.63 0.62 10.80
N THR A 198 2.44 1.58 9.88
CA THR A 198 3.55 2.39 9.38
C THR A 198 3.72 3.70 10.14
N HIS A 199 2.63 4.43 10.43
CA HIS A 199 2.71 5.82 10.91
C HIS A 199 2.18 6.04 12.33
N LEU A 200 1.26 5.19 12.80
CA LEU A 200 0.59 5.41 14.09
C LEU A 200 1.18 4.58 15.24
N LEU A 201 2.20 3.76 14.97
CA LEU A 201 3.02 3.17 16.03
C LEU A 201 3.83 4.28 16.75
N PRO A 202 3.93 4.24 18.09
CA PRO A 202 4.62 5.27 18.88
C PRO A 202 6.04 5.59 18.39
N GLU A 203 6.74 4.59 17.88
CA GLU A 203 8.12 4.69 17.38
C GLU A 203 8.22 5.47 16.06
N ASN A 204 7.12 5.53 15.30
CA ASN A 204 7.06 6.12 13.96
C ASN A 204 6.23 7.42 13.93
N MET A 205 5.60 7.80 15.03
CA MET A 205 4.76 9.00 15.08
C MET A 205 5.57 10.28 14.81
N PRO A 206 5.01 11.25 14.05
CA PRO A 206 3.69 11.23 13.41
C PRO A 206 3.66 10.55 12.03
N VAL A 207 4.83 10.31 11.43
CA VAL A 207 5.00 9.70 10.10
C VAL A 207 6.38 9.01 10.06
N ASP A 208 6.42 7.72 9.73
CA ASP A 208 7.67 7.04 9.35
C ASP A 208 8.38 7.75 8.18
N GLU A 209 9.58 8.25 8.46
CA GLU A 209 10.43 8.97 7.51
C GLU A 209 11.23 8.05 6.58
N ALA A 210 11.27 6.73 6.84
CA ALA A 210 12.13 5.80 6.12
C ALA A 210 11.80 5.76 4.62
N MET A 211 10.53 5.79 4.24
CA MET A 211 10.15 5.76 2.81
C MET A 211 10.42 7.10 2.08
N PHE A 212 10.53 8.21 2.81
CA PHE A 212 10.82 9.52 2.23
C PHE A 212 12.34 9.77 2.14
N THR A 213 13.06 9.47 3.22
CA THR A 213 14.51 9.73 3.34
C THR A 213 15.36 8.55 2.88
N GLY A 214 14.80 7.34 2.88
CA GLY A 214 15.49 6.07 2.63
C GLY A 214 16.31 5.56 3.81
N ARG A 215 16.24 6.20 4.99
CA ARG A 215 17.18 6.01 6.09
C ARG A 215 16.47 5.49 7.34
N ILE A 216 17.19 4.70 8.12
CA ILE A 216 16.73 4.15 9.40
C ILE A 216 17.86 4.27 10.43
N SER A 217 17.55 4.59 11.69
CA SER A 217 18.55 4.58 12.75
C SER A 217 18.94 3.14 13.10
N GLU A 218 20.17 2.95 13.56
CA GLU A 218 20.65 1.64 14.00
C GLU A 218 19.79 1.06 15.13
N GLU A 219 19.42 1.87 16.12
CA GLU A 219 18.54 1.47 17.22
C GLU A 219 17.19 0.97 16.72
N HIS A 220 16.52 1.72 15.84
CA HIS A 220 15.22 1.32 15.31
C HIS A 220 15.32 0.05 14.44
N MET A 221 16.40 -0.07 13.66
CA MET A 221 16.64 -1.26 12.84
C MET A 221 16.92 -2.51 13.70
N ALA A 222 17.72 -2.39 14.75
CA ALA A 222 18.02 -3.49 15.66
C ALA A 222 16.79 -3.91 16.49
N HIS A 223 15.95 -2.95 16.89
CA HIS A 223 14.71 -3.22 17.64
C HIS A 223 13.65 -3.90 16.77
N GLU A 224 13.33 -3.33 15.61
CA GLU A 224 12.24 -3.85 14.77
C GLU A 224 12.67 -5.05 13.90
N ARG A 225 13.95 -5.12 13.52
CA ARG A 225 14.48 -6.09 12.55
C ARG A 225 15.79 -6.71 13.02
N GLY A 226 15.80 -7.20 14.27
CA GLY A 226 17.00 -7.75 14.91
C GLY A 226 17.69 -8.87 14.12
N VAL A 227 16.92 -9.80 13.51
CA VAL A 227 17.52 -10.88 12.71
C VAL A 227 18.20 -10.34 11.46
N TYR A 228 17.61 -9.33 10.83
CA TYR A 228 18.19 -8.67 9.66
C TYR A 228 19.47 -7.91 10.01
N TYR A 229 19.45 -7.19 11.13
CA TYR A 229 20.62 -6.45 11.62
C TYR A 229 21.80 -7.38 11.92
N GLU A 230 21.57 -8.46 12.68
CA GLU A 230 22.64 -9.42 13.00
C GLU A 230 23.17 -10.12 11.73
N ARG A 231 22.30 -10.51 10.80
CA ARG A 231 22.75 -11.12 9.53
C ARG A 231 23.65 -10.20 8.72
N LEU A 232 23.30 -8.91 8.63
CA LEU A 232 24.12 -7.92 7.90
C LEU A 232 25.46 -7.67 8.60
N LYS A 233 25.48 -7.74 9.93
CA LYS A 233 26.70 -7.60 10.73
C LYS A 233 27.62 -8.80 10.54
N GLU A 234 27.09 -10.02 10.61
CA GLU A 234 27.83 -11.27 10.42
C GLU A 234 28.39 -11.42 9.00
N SER A 235 27.64 -10.99 7.98
CA SER A 235 28.08 -11.00 6.57
C SER A 235 29.05 -9.88 6.20
N GLY A 236 29.23 -8.87 7.07
CA GLY A 236 30.05 -7.68 6.79
C GLY A 236 29.40 -6.67 5.84
N GLU A 237 28.14 -6.88 5.44
CA GLU A 237 27.39 -6.00 4.53
C GLU A 237 26.88 -4.72 5.22
N LEU A 238 26.82 -4.70 6.56
CA LEU A 238 26.29 -3.58 7.33
C LEU A 238 27.02 -2.25 7.06
N GLU A 239 28.35 -2.29 6.94
CA GLU A 239 29.16 -1.09 6.67
C GLU A 239 28.88 -0.49 5.29
N ALA A 240 28.54 -1.32 4.29
CA ALA A 240 28.19 -0.86 2.95
C ALA A 240 26.84 -0.10 2.93
N LEU A 241 25.97 -0.35 3.91
CA LEU A 241 24.67 0.32 4.05
C LEU A 241 24.75 1.60 4.90
N LYS A 242 25.89 1.90 5.51
CA LYS A 242 26.04 3.03 6.43
C LYS A 242 25.92 4.35 5.67
N VAL A 243 25.02 5.20 6.15
CA VAL A 243 24.72 6.51 5.56
C VAL A 243 24.64 7.57 6.65
N ARG A 244 24.78 8.83 6.26
CA ARG A 244 24.56 9.95 7.19
C ARG A 244 23.09 10.03 7.60
N PRO A 245 22.76 10.46 8.83
CA PRO A 245 21.38 10.72 9.25
C PRO A 245 20.67 11.71 8.31
N SER A 246 19.35 11.63 8.20
CA SER A 246 18.56 12.69 7.56
C SER A 246 18.81 13.99 8.33
N GLY A 247 19.17 15.07 7.63
CA GLY A 247 19.25 16.38 8.25
C GLY A 247 17.86 16.87 8.65
N CYS A 248 17.80 17.90 9.50
CA CYS A 248 16.53 18.53 9.93
C CYS A 248 15.59 18.86 8.75
N ALA A 249 16.14 19.37 7.64
CA ALA A 249 15.37 19.64 6.42
C ALA A 249 14.74 18.38 5.82
N GLY A 250 15.44 17.25 5.82
CA GLY A 250 14.92 15.99 5.29
C GLY A 250 13.78 15.43 6.13
N SER A 251 13.90 15.50 7.46
CA SER A 251 12.82 15.13 8.39
C SER A 251 11.62 16.04 8.23
N LEU A 252 11.84 17.36 8.16
CA LEU A 252 10.76 18.33 7.97
C LEU A 252 9.99 18.10 6.67
N VAL A 253 10.69 17.90 5.54
CA VAL A 253 10.05 17.60 4.25
C VAL A 253 9.23 16.32 4.33
N SER A 254 9.76 15.27 4.98
CA SER A 254 9.04 13.99 5.13
C SER A 254 7.73 14.18 5.89
N LYS A 255 7.73 14.98 6.96
CA LYS A 255 6.52 15.29 7.75
C LYS A 255 5.54 16.17 6.99
N ILE A 256 6.02 17.21 6.29
CA ILE A 256 5.17 18.10 5.47
C ILE A 256 4.50 17.31 4.34
N MET A 257 5.19 16.31 3.78
CA MET A 257 4.60 15.45 2.75
C MET A 257 3.66 14.41 3.34
N GLY A 258 4.10 13.63 4.32
CA GLY A 258 3.35 12.47 4.81
C GLY A 258 2.14 12.81 5.68
N LEU A 259 2.24 13.85 6.54
CA LEU A 259 1.18 14.15 7.49
C LEU A 259 -0.14 14.58 6.82
N PRO A 260 -0.14 15.42 5.76
CA PRO A 260 -1.37 15.72 5.02
C PRO A 260 -2.01 14.48 4.39
N PHE A 261 -1.22 13.56 3.80
CA PHE A 261 -1.76 12.31 3.25
C PHE A 261 -2.38 11.45 4.36
N LEU A 262 -1.68 11.30 5.49
CA LEU A 262 -2.19 10.56 6.65
C LEU A 262 -3.53 11.14 7.12
N VAL A 263 -3.61 12.46 7.34
CA VAL A 263 -4.84 13.13 7.79
C VAL A 263 -5.97 12.97 6.76
N VAL A 264 -5.70 13.21 5.48
CA VAL A 264 -6.72 13.08 4.42
C VAL A 264 -7.21 11.64 4.32
N GLY A 265 -6.32 10.64 4.35
CA GLY A 265 -6.72 9.24 4.29
C GLY A 265 -7.55 8.82 5.50
N LEU A 266 -7.18 9.25 6.70
CA LEU A 266 -7.96 9.03 7.93
C LEU A 266 -9.34 9.70 7.88
N LEU A 267 -9.44 10.91 7.33
CA LEU A 267 -10.71 11.61 7.12
C LEU A 267 -11.60 10.86 6.12
N ILE A 268 -11.03 10.42 4.99
CA ILE A 268 -11.77 9.68 3.96
C ILE A 268 -12.30 8.36 4.51
N VAL A 269 -11.47 7.56 5.20
CA VAL A 269 -11.96 6.31 5.79
C VAL A 269 -12.98 6.57 6.91
N GLY A 270 -12.82 7.66 7.67
CA GLY A 270 -13.82 8.11 8.63
C GLY A 270 -15.18 8.42 7.99
N PHE A 271 -15.20 9.15 6.87
CA PHE A 271 -16.42 9.41 6.11
C PHE A 271 -17.03 8.13 5.52
N MET A 272 -16.21 7.23 4.98
CA MET A 272 -16.67 5.94 4.47
C MET A 272 -17.35 5.10 5.56
N LEU A 273 -16.74 5.01 6.74
CA LEU A 273 -17.29 4.27 7.88
C LEU A 273 -18.57 4.91 8.40
N ALA A 274 -18.60 6.24 8.55
CA ALA A 274 -19.80 6.96 8.98
C ALA A 274 -20.96 6.73 8.00
N SER A 275 -20.71 6.84 6.69
CA SER A 275 -21.69 6.55 5.64
C SER A 275 -22.16 5.10 5.67
N LEU A 276 -21.28 4.13 5.91
CA LEU A 276 -21.68 2.73 6.04
C LEU A 276 -22.60 2.52 7.25
N ILE A 277 -22.24 3.08 8.41
CA ILE A 277 -23.03 2.99 9.63
C ILE A 277 -24.41 3.60 9.43
N CYS A 278 -24.50 4.82 8.88
CA CYS A 278 -25.78 5.46 8.58
C CYS A 278 -26.65 4.60 7.65
N SER A 279 -26.06 4.04 6.59
CA SER A 279 -26.78 3.16 5.65
C SER A 279 -27.36 1.92 6.34
N LEU A 280 -26.60 1.31 7.26
CA LEU A 280 -27.04 0.15 8.02
C LEU A 280 -28.21 0.49 8.96
N PHE A 281 -28.16 1.64 9.64
CA PHE A 281 -29.27 2.10 10.47
C PHE A 281 -30.54 2.33 9.65
N THR A 282 -30.44 2.96 8.47
CA THR A 282 -31.60 3.18 7.58
C THR A 282 -32.20 1.89 7.02
N LEU A 283 -31.43 0.81 6.92
CA LEU A 283 -31.93 -0.50 6.48
C LEU A 283 -32.67 -1.26 7.61
N ILE A 284 -32.36 -0.96 8.86
CA ILE A 284 -32.89 -1.66 10.04
C ILE A 284 -34.13 -0.93 10.62
N CYS A 285 -34.26 0.37 10.37
CA CYS A 285 -35.41 1.20 10.74
C CYS A 285 -36.45 1.26 9.61
#